data_AF-A0A397TTT1-F1
#
_entry.id   AF-A0A397TTT1-F1
#
_cell.length_a   1.000
_cell.length_b   1.000
_cell.length_c   1.000
_cell.angle_alpha   90.00
_cell.angle_beta   90.00
_cell.angle_gamma   90.00
#
_symmetry.space_group_name_H-M   'P 1'
#
loop_
_entity.id
_entity.type
_entity.pdbx_description
1 polymer ?
#
loop_
_entity_poly.entity_id
_entity_poly.type
_entity_poly.pdbx_seq_one_letter_code
_entity_poly.pdbx_strand_id
1 'polypeptide(L)'
;MTTNKWQELQQATDARVDQFLANPMIINKASDLNTYWTIIQRIIMNAAITTVDNHMTSIKYKPPSTNCYNIQLPTSIDATNIMNVRQQIRAFHKVLKIRYDRLIKKQDDKNIKENKCTIIIDRVLQSNNGTSTLITDPNEIKKLTNQHFQQCAGGTQIPKEIPL
;
A
#
# COMPACT_ATOMS: atom_id res chain seq x y z
N MET A 1 12.29 -4.16 2.41
CA MET A 1 13.44 -4.40 1.50
C MET A 1 14.68 -4.46 2.38
N THR A 2 15.37 -5.59 2.43
CA THR A 2 16.53 -5.78 3.33
C THR A 2 17.82 -5.27 2.69
N THR A 3 18.84 -4.94 3.48
CA THR A 3 20.14 -4.44 3.01
C THR A 3 20.77 -5.34 1.93
N ASN A 4 20.65 -6.66 2.09
CA ASN A 4 21.19 -7.64 1.15
C ASN A 4 20.55 -7.54 -0.25
N LYS A 5 19.24 -7.24 -0.34
CA LYS A 5 18.54 -7.11 -1.63
C LYS A 5 18.91 -5.84 -2.40
N TRP A 6 19.27 -4.77 -1.70
CA TRP A 6 19.80 -3.57 -2.33
C TRP A 6 21.18 -3.82 -2.93
N GLN A 7 22.01 -4.59 -2.23
CA GLN A 7 23.33 -4.98 -2.72
C GLN A 7 23.24 -5.89 -3.95
N GLU A 8 22.31 -6.85 -3.96
CA GLU A 8 22.03 -7.69 -5.13
C GLU A 8 21.52 -6.88 -6.33
N LEU A 9 20.61 -5.92 -6.11
CA LEU A 9 20.13 -5.02 -7.16
C LEU A 9 21.26 -4.16 -7.73
N GLN A 10 22.12 -3.65 -6.87
CA GLN A 10 23.28 -2.84 -7.27
C GLN A 10 24.22 -3.66 -8.16
N GLN A 11 24.65 -4.84 -7.69
CA GLN A 11 25.51 -5.74 -8.47
C GLN A 11 24.90 -6.14 -9.81
N ALA A 12 23.59 -6.41 -9.85
CA ALA A 12 22.86 -6.76 -11.06
C ALA A 12 22.71 -5.58 -12.03
N THR A 13 22.66 -4.36 -11.52
CA THR A 13 22.61 -3.13 -12.34
C THR A 13 23.99 -2.84 -12.92
N ASP A 14 25.03 -2.86 -12.07
CA ASP A 14 26.42 -2.59 -12.44
C ASP A 14 26.89 -3.53 -13.54
N ALA A 15 26.65 -4.84 -13.40
CA ALA A 15 27.02 -5.83 -14.42
C ALA A 15 26.39 -5.56 -15.81
N ARG A 16 25.18 -5.00 -15.84
CA ARG A 16 24.46 -4.68 -17.09
C ARG A 16 24.88 -3.32 -17.66
N VAL A 17 25.22 -2.38 -16.78
CA VAL A 17 25.79 -1.09 -17.18
C VAL A 17 27.18 -1.29 -17.77
N ASP A 18 28.03 -2.12 -17.17
CA ASP A 18 29.37 -2.44 -17.66
C ASP A 18 29.33 -3.09 -19.05
N GLN A 19 28.37 -3.99 -19.27
CA GLN A 19 28.13 -4.59 -20.60
C GLN A 19 27.72 -3.54 -21.65
N PHE A 20 27.00 -2.50 -21.23
CA PHE A 20 26.53 -1.44 -22.11
C PHE A 20 27.61 -0.38 -22.40
N LEU A 21 28.36 0.02 -21.36
CA LEU A 21 29.44 1.00 -21.44
C LEU A 21 30.73 0.46 -22.06
N ALA A 22 30.77 -0.84 -22.39
CA ALA A 22 31.80 -1.41 -23.26
C ALA A 22 31.90 -0.69 -24.62
N ASN A 23 30.83 -0.01 -25.05
CA ASN A 23 30.85 0.89 -26.20
C ASN A 23 30.83 2.36 -25.73
N PRO A 24 31.68 3.24 -26.27
CA PRO A 24 31.70 4.64 -25.90
C PRO A 24 30.37 5.33 -26.25
N MET A 25 29.86 6.09 -25.30
CA MET A 25 28.65 6.88 -25.43
C MET A 25 28.96 8.16 -26.21
N ILE A 26 28.45 8.27 -27.44
CA ILE A 26 28.71 9.43 -28.31
C ILE A 26 27.44 10.28 -28.36
N ILE A 27 27.50 11.48 -27.76
CA ILE A 27 26.36 12.41 -27.70
C ILE A 27 26.61 13.55 -28.68
N ASN A 28 25.93 13.51 -29.83
CA ASN A 28 26.05 14.54 -30.86
C ASN A 28 24.80 15.43 -30.93
N LYS A 29 23.64 14.92 -30.49
CA LYS A 29 22.34 15.58 -30.53
C LYS A 29 21.57 15.34 -29.24
N ALA A 30 20.61 16.22 -28.93
CA ALA A 30 19.72 16.07 -27.78
C ALA A 30 18.88 14.78 -27.83
N SER A 31 18.59 14.26 -29.03
CA SER A 31 17.94 12.95 -29.22
C SER A 31 18.77 11.80 -28.66
N ASP A 32 20.10 11.89 -28.73
CA ASP A 32 21.00 10.84 -28.29
C ASP A 32 20.93 10.71 -26.76
N LEU A 33 20.84 11.83 -26.05
CA LEU A 33 20.65 11.88 -24.61
C LEU A 33 19.36 11.15 -24.18
N ASN A 34 18.25 11.38 -24.90
CA ASN A 34 16.98 10.70 -24.62
C ASN A 34 17.06 9.19 -24.89
N THR A 35 17.73 8.79 -25.98
CA THR A 35 17.96 7.38 -26.30
C THR A 35 18.76 6.71 -25.19
N TYR A 36 19.85 7.33 -24.75
CA TYR A 36 20.68 6.78 -23.68
C TYR A 36 19.96 6.73 -22.33
N TRP A 37 19.20 7.77 -21.99
CA TRP A 37 18.38 7.78 -20.78
C TRP A 37 17.36 6.63 -20.77
N THR A 38 16.72 6.38 -21.91
CA THR A 38 15.78 5.27 -22.08
C THR A 38 16.47 3.92 -21.87
N ILE A 39 17.70 3.77 -22.37
CA ILE A 39 18.48 2.54 -22.21
C ILE A 39 18.89 2.32 -20.74
N ILE A 40 19.38 3.36 -20.06
CA ILE A 40 19.74 3.29 -18.63
C ILE A 40 18.50 2.93 -17.79
N GLN A 41 17.37 3.59 -18.06
CA GLN A 41 16.11 3.30 -17.38
C GLN A 41 15.69 1.83 -17.58
N ARG A 42 15.84 1.30 -18.80
CA ARG A 42 15.56 -0.11 -19.11
C ARG A 42 16.50 -1.06 -18.36
N ILE A 43 17.78 -0.74 -18.24
CA ILE A 43 18.77 -1.55 -17.50
C ILE A 43 18.36 -1.66 -16.02
N ILE A 44 18.02 -0.52 -15.39
CA ILE A 44 17.59 -0.47 -13.99
C ILE A 44 16.29 -1.27 -13.80
N MET A 45 15.32 -1.12 -14.71
CA MET A 45 14.07 -1.89 -14.67
C MET A 45 14.33 -3.39 -14.77
N ASN A 46 15.19 -3.83 -15.69
CA ASN A 46 15.52 -5.24 -15.86
C ASN A 46 16.26 -5.83 -14.66
N ALA A 47 17.16 -5.07 -14.03
CA ALA A 47 17.83 -5.50 -12.81
C ALA A 47 16.82 -5.66 -11.67
N ALA A 48 15.93 -4.67 -11.49
CA ALA A 48 14.85 -4.72 -10.50
C ALA A 48 13.89 -5.89 -10.75
N ILE A 49 13.67 -6.27 -12.02
CA ILE A 49 12.84 -7.44 -12.34
C ILE A 49 13.40 -8.73 -11.75
N THR A 50 14.71 -8.87 -11.77
CA THR A 50 15.37 -10.11 -11.36
C THR A 50 15.65 -10.20 -9.85
N THR A 51 15.78 -9.07 -9.16
CA THR A 51 16.28 -9.05 -7.77
C THR A 51 15.25 -8.57 -6.74
N VAL A 52 14.19 -7.87 -7.16
CA VAL A 52 13.16 -7.37 -6.26
C VAL A 52 11.91 -8.23 -6.37
N ASP A 53 11.72 -9.11 -5.39
CA ASP A 53 10.44 -9.84 -5.22
C ASP A 53 9.28 -8.84 -5.24
N ASN A 54 8.20 -9.19 -5.95
CA ASN A 54 6.97 -8.39 -6.10
C ASN A 54 7.03 -7.16 -7.02
N HIS A 55 8.09 -6.91 -7.78
CA HIS A 55 8.12 -5.78 -8.73
C HIS A 55 7.15 -5.99 -9.94
N MET A 56 6.86 -7.24 -10.33
CA MET A 56 5.87 -7.60 -11.37
C MET A 56 4.49 -7.94 -10.79
N THR A 57 4.39 -8.14 -9.46
CA THR A 57 3.07 -8.30 -8.85
C THR A 57 2.47 -6.92 -8.78
N SER A 58 1.69 -6.57 -9.80
CA SER A 58 0.61 -5.61 -9.64
C SER A 58 -0.13 -6.04 -8.38
N ILE A 59 -0.03 -5.25 -7.31
CA ILE A 59 -1.07 -5.26 -6.28
C ILE A 59 -2.31 -5.10 -7.13
N LYS A 60 -3.09 -6.17 -7.34
CA LYS A 60 -4.27 -6.15 -8.21
C LYS A 60 -5.07 -4.96 -7.74
N TYR A 61 -4.91 -3.85 -8.44
CA TYR A 61 -5.54 -2.61 -8.10
C TYR A 61 -6.96 -2.95 -8.50
N LYS A 62 -7.78 -3.34 -7.52
CA LYS A 62 -9.20 -3.49 -7.75
C LYS A 62 -9.58 -2.11 -8.25
N PRO A 63 -9.90 -1.93 -9.55
CA PRO A 63 -10.18 -0.60 -10.05
C PRO A 63 -11.26 -0.07 -9.12
N PRO A 64 -11.10 1.15 -8.56
CA PRO A 64 -12.19 1.74 -7.81
C PRO A 64 -13.38 1.63 -8.74
N SER A 65 -14.46 0.96 -8.31
CA SER A 65 -15.65 0.82 -9.15
C SER A 65 -15.95 2.23 -9.64
N THR A 66 -15.69 2.45 -10.92
CA THR A 66 -15.96 3.70 -11.59
C THR A 66 -17.45 3.68 -11.72
N ASN A 67 -18.12 4.09 -10.65
CA ASN A 67 -19.47 4.55 -10.73
C ASN A 67 -19.41 5.83 -11.57
N CYS A 68 -19.36 5.63 -12.89
CA CYS A 68 -19.40 6.67 -13.89
C CYS A 68 -20.85 7.14 -13.94
N TYR A 69 -21.22 8.00 -13.00
CA TYR A 69 -22.51 8.65 -13.05
C TYR A 69 -22.42 9.74 -14.12
N ASN A 70 -22.89 9.43 -15.33
CA ASN A 70 -23.09 10.43 -16.38
C ASN A 70 -24.28 11.30 -15.95
N ILE A 71 -23.99 12.45 -15.34
CA ILE A 71 -25.01 13.39 -14.86
C ILE A 71 -25.18 14.44 -15.95
N GLN A 72 -26.20 14.28 -16.77
CA GLN A 72 -26.65 15.33 -17.66
C GLN A 72 -27.48 16.31 -16.83
N LEU A 73 -27.07 17.59 -16.83
CA LEU A 73 -27.85 18.66 -16.21
C LEU A 73 -28.93 19.13 -17.20
N PRO A 74 -30.18 19.38 -16.77
CA PRO A 74 -31.20 19.90 -17.67
C PRO A 74 -30.90 21.36 -17.99
N THR A 75 -31.06 21.74 -19.25
CA THR A 75 -30.82 23.10 -19.75
C THR A 75 -31.99 24.06 -19.50
N SER A 76 -33.18 23.53 -19.18
CA SER A 76 -34.38 24.30 -18.85
C SER A 76 -35.23 23.51 -17.85
N ILE A 77 -35.91 24.20 -16.92
CA ILE A 77 -36.82 23.60 -15.94
C ILE A 77 -38.25 23.98 -16.34
N ASP A 78 -39.05 22.98 -16.67
CA ASP A 78 -40.47 23.12 -16.96
C ASP A 78 -41.29 22.16 -16.07
N ALA A 79 -42.62 22.33 -16.06
CA ALA A 79 -43.50 21.53 -15.21
C ALA A 79 -43.48 20.03 -15.59
N THR A 80 -43.12 19.69 -16.84
CA THR A 80 -43.11 18.31 -17.34
C THR A 80 -41.80 17.59 -17.00
N ASN A 81 -40.70 18.33 -16.83
CA ASN A 81 -39.37 17.78 -16.54
C ASN A 81 -38.99 17.81 -15.05
N ILE A 82 -39.81 18.43 -14.19
CA ILE A 82 -39.52 18.63 -12.77
C ILE A 82 -39.20 17.33 -12.00
N MET A 83 -39.85 16.23 -12.37
CA MET A 83 -39.59 14.90 -11.78
C MET A 83 -38.23 14.35 -12.18
N ASN A 84 -37.83 14.54 -13.44
CA ASN A 84 -36.53 14.13 -13.95
C ASN A 84 -35.42 14.98 -13.30
N VAL A 85 -35.61 16.31 -13.22
CA VAL A 85 -34.69 17.22 -12.53
C VAL A 85 -34.49 16.79 -11.07
N ARG A 86 -35.58 16.48 -10.34
CA ARG A 86 -35.49 15.96 -8.97
C ARG A 86 -34.69 14.65 -8.87
N GLN A 87 -34.87 13.74 -9.82
CA GLN A 87 -34.12 12.48 -9.86
C GLN A 87 -32.62 12.71 -10.11
N GLN A 88 -32.27 13.62 -11.02
CA GLN A 88 -30.89 14.00 -11.32
C GLN A 88 -30.23 14.67 -10.11
N ILE A 89 -30.93 15.57 -9.41
CA ILE A 89 -30.44 16.20 -8.17
C ILE A 89 -30.14 15.15 -7.10
N ARG A 90 -31.05 14.18 -6.90
CA ARG A 90 -30.82 13.07 -5.94
C ARG A 90 -29.62 12.20 -6.33
N ALA A 91 -29.48 11.91 -7.61
CA ALA A 91 -28.33 11.19 -8.13
C ALA A 91 -27.03 11.95 -7.85
N PHE A 92 -26.98 13.25 -8.19
CA PHE A 92 -25.84 14.12 -7.93
C PHE A 92 -25.49 14.21 -6.43
N HIS A 93 -26.48 14.40 -5.57
CA HIS A 93 -26.29 14.39 -4.12
C HIS A 93 -25.66 13.08 -3.62
N LYS A 94 -26.11 11.93 -4.15
CA LYS A 94 -25.52 10.62 -3.83
C LYS A 94 -24.05 10.54 -4.25
N VAL A 95 -23.69 11.08 -5.42
CA VAL A 95 -22.30 11.13 -5.89
C VAL A 95 -21.43 11.99 -4.97
N LEU A 96 -21.92 13.18 -4.60
CA LEU A 96 -21.21 14.08 -3.70
C LEU A 96 -20.94 13.42 -2.35
N LYS A 97 -21.96 12.78 -1.77
CA LYS A 97 -21.83 12.05 -0.50
C LYS A 97 -20.75 10.98 -0.57
N ILE A 98 -20.77 10.13 -1.61
CA ILE A 98 -19.76 9.07 -1.79
C ILE A 98 -18.35 9.67 -1.92
N ARG A 99 -18.19 10.78 -2.66
CA ARG A 99 -16.88 11.44 -2.77
C ARG A 99 -16.39 12.00 -1.43
N TYR A 100 -17.28 12.62 -0.68
CA TYR A 100 -16.98 13.13 0.66
C TYR A 100 -16.52 12.01 1.60
N ASP A 101 -17.28 10.91 1.68
CA ASP A 101 -16.95 9.76 2.52
C ASP A 101 -15.58 9.15 2.14
N ARG A 102 -15.26 9.11 0.85
CA ARG A 102 -13.94 8.65 0.37
C ARG A 102 -12.80 9.58 0.78
N LEU A 103 -13.02 10.89 0.79
CA LEU A 103 -12.00 11.86 1.21
C LEU A 103 -11.72 11.73 2.71
N ILE A 104 -12.77 11.59 3.53
CA ILE A 104 -12.63 11.29 4.96
C ILE A 104 -11.82 10.02 5.16
N LYS A 105 -12.24 8.91 4.53
CA LYS A 105 -11.54 7.62 4.69
C LYS A 105 -10.06 7.71 4.27
N LYS A 106 -9.76 8.42 3.17
CA LYS A 106 -8.38 8.62 2.73
C LYS A 106 -7.56 9.39 3.76
N GLN A 107 -8.17 10.38 4.42
CA GLN A 107 -7.52 11.14 5.47
C GLN A 107 -7.32 10.30 6.74
N ASP A 108 -8.29 9.47 7.11
CA ASP A 108 -8.18 8.55 8.24
C ASP A 108 -7.08 7.51 7.98
N ASP A 109 -7.05 6.89 6.79
CA ASP A 109 -6.00 5.96 6.38
C ASP A 109 -4.61 6.62 6.41
N LYS A 110 -4.52 7.89 6.02
CA LYS A 110 -3.29 8.69 6.11
C LYS A 110 -2.90 8.89 7.57
N ASN A 111 -3.83 9.30 8.43
CA ASN A 111 -3.61 9.49 9.85
C ASN A 111 -3.16 8.18 10.54
N ILE A 112 -3.73 7.03 10.18
CA ILE A 112 -3.33 5.71 10.71
C ILE A 112 -1.92 5.31 10.27
N LYS A 113 -1.51 5.69 9.04
CA LYS A 113 -0.16 5.41 8.53
C LYS A 113 0.89 6.32 9.14
N GLU A 114 0.57 7.60 9.30
CA GLU A 114 1.49 8.63 9.81
C GLU A 114 1.58 8.59 11.33
N ASN A 115 0.45 8.49 12.02
CA ASN A 115 0.40 8.23 13.44
C ASN A 115 0.36 6.72 13.63
N LYS A 116 1.50 6.11 13.98
CA LYS A 116 1.55 4.69 14.34
C LYS A 116 0.50 4.44 15.43
N CYS A 117 -0.67 3.93 15.07
CA CYS A 117 -1.72 3.60 16.02
C CYS A 117 -1.21 2.46 16.91
N THR A 118 -0.72 2.82 18.09
CA THR A 118 -0.25 1.87 19.10
C THR A 118 -1.45 1.39 19.90
N ILE A 119 -1.72 0.09 19.86
CA ILE A 119 -2.62 -0.54 20.82
C ILE A 119 -1.82 -0.74 22.11
N ILE A 120 -2.27 -0.11 23.19
CA ILE A 120 -1.68 -0.27 24.52
C ILE A 120 -2.48 -1.33 25.25
N ILE A 121 -1.82 -2.41 25.65
CA ILE A 121 -2.40 -3.47 26.48
C ILE A 121 -1.81 -3.31 27.88
N ASP A 122 -2.64 -2.91 28.83
CA ASP A 122 -2.27 -2.66 30.23
C ASP A 122 -2.64 -3.83 31.16
N ARG A 123 -3.54 -4.71 30.71
CA ARG A 123 -4.11 -5.82 31.49
C ARG A 123 -4.39 -7.05 30.63
N VAL A 124 -4.03 -8.23 31.13
CA VAL A 124 -4.32 -9.52 30.49
C VAL A 124 -4.93 -10.48 31.51
N LEU A 125 -6.03 -11.14 31.16
CA LEU A 125 -6.60 -12.24 31.94
C LEU A 125 -6.07 -13.57 31.44
N GLN A 126 -5.38 -14.31 32.31
CA GLN A 126 -4.89 -15.66 32.02
C GLN A 126 -5.73 -16.68 32.78
N SER A 127 -6.40 -17.57 32.05
CA SER A 127 -7.12 -18.71 32.65
C SER A 127 -6.24 -19.95 32.66
N ASN A 128 -5.84 -20.39 33.85
CA ASN A 128 -5.12 -21.64 34.06
C ASN A 128 -5.97 -22.54 34.97
N ASN A 129 -6.30 -23.76 34.55
CA ASN A 129 -7.02 -24.76 35.36
C ASN A 129 -8.32 -24.23 36.01
N GLY A 130 -9.07 -23.37 35.32
CA GLY A 130 -10.35 -22.82 35.79
C GLY A 130 -10.25 -21.61 36.71
N THR A 131 -9.05 -21.17 37.10
CA THR A 131 -8.84 -19.90 37.80
C THR A 131 -8.31 -18.84 36.83
N SER A 132 -8.86 -17.63 36.93
CA SER A 132 -8.45 -16.48 36.10
C SER A 132 -7.58 -15.55 36.93
N THR A 133 -6.36 -15.30 36.45
CA THR A 133 -5.41 -14.36 37.07
C THR A 133 -5.31 -13.10 36.21
N LEU A 134 -5.42 -11.92 36.82
CA LEU A 134 -5.23 -10.64 36.14
C LEU A 134 -3.75 -10.27 36.20
N ILE A 135 -3.12 -10.17 35.04
CA ILE A 135 -1.74 -9.76 34.88
C ILE A 135 -1.70 -8.27 34.52
N THR A 136 -0.92 -7.50 35.28
CA THR A 136 -0.69 -6.06 35.09
C THR A 136 0.77 -5.72 34.83
N ASP A 137 1.71 -6.66 35.02
CA ASP A 137 3.13 -6.43 34.77
C ASP A 137 3.41 -6.28 33.26
N PRO A 138 4.04 -5.18 32.80
CA PRO A 138 4.27 -4.94 31.38
C PRO A 138 5.10 -6.02 30.68
N ASN A 139 6.09 -6.60 31.36
CA ASN A 139 6.95 -7.61 30.76
C ASN A 139 6.20 -8.93 30.59
N GLU A 140 5.42 -9.31 31.60
CA GLU A 140 4.58 -10.50 31.56
C GLU A 140 3.45 -10.39 30.52
N ILE A 141 2.81 -9.23 30.41
CA ILE A 141 1.84 -8.92 29.34
C ILE A 141 2.50 -9.10 27.97
N LYS A 142 3.66 -8.49 27.73
CA LYS A 142 4.38 -8.60 26.44
C LYS A 142 4.67 -10.06 26.08
N LYS A 143 5.10 -10.86 27.07
CA LYS A 143 5.38 -12.29 26.89
C LYS A 143 4.12 -13.08 26.54
N LEU A 144 3.04 -12.93 27.31
CA LEU A 144 1.78 -13.66 27.11
C LEU A 144 1.10 -13.27 25.79
N THR A 145 1.07 -11.98 25.47
CA THR A 145 0.53 -11.48 24.20
C THR A 145 1.29 -12.06 23.01
N ASN A 146 2.63 -12.05 23.06
CA ASN A 146 3.44 -12.63 21.99
C ASN A 146 3.24 -14.14 21.86
N GLN A 147 3.21 -14.87 22.98
CA GLN A 147 2.95 -16.30 22.98
C GLN A 147 1.59 -16.62 22.35
N HIS A 148 0.54 -15.88 22.73
CA HIS A 148 -0.81 -16.06 22.18
C HIS A 148 -0.82 -15.92 20.65
N PHE A 149 -0.30 -14.81 20.12
CA PHE A 149 -0.32 -14.56 18.68
C PHE A 149 0.61 -15.48 17.88
N GLN A 150 1.68 -16.01 18.48
CA GLN A 150 2.53 -17.03 17.85
C GLN A 150 1.86 -18.40 17.78
N GLN A 151 0.97 -18.71 18.72
CA GLN A 151 0.26 -19.99 18.80
C GLN A 151 -1.12 -19.98 18.12
N CYS A 152 -1.62 -18.82 17.67
CA CYS A 152 -2.84 -18.72 16.89
C CYS A 152 -2.73 -19.46 15.55
N ALA A 153 -3.82 -20.14 15.14
CA ALA A 153 -3.90 -20.86 13.87
C ALA A 153 -3.61 -19.93 12.67
N GLY A 154 -2.58 -20.27 11.89
CA GLY A 154 -2.09 -19.46 10.76
C GLY A 154 -0.73 -18.79 10.99
N GLY A 155 -0.20 -18.80 12.22
CA GLY A 155 1.17 -18.38 12.53
C GLY A 155 2.21 -19.43 12.15
N THR A 156 3.40 -19.00 11.74
CA THR A 156 4.58 -19.88 11.68
C THR A 156 4.92 -20.25 13.13
N GLN A 157 4.83 -21.53 13.51
CA GLN A 157 5.06 -22.04 14.88
C GLN A 157 6.55 -21.99 15.30
N ILE A 158 7.22 -20.87 15.03
CA ILE A 158 8.64 -20.68 15.34
C ILE A 158 8.74 -19.60 16.42
N PRO A 159 9.30 -19.91 17.59
CA PRO A 159 9.61 -18.91 18.61
C PRO A 159 10.48 -17.80 18.02
N LYS A 160 10.05 -16.54 18.16
CA LYS A 160 10.82 -15.37 17.72
C LYS A 160 11.41 -14.65 18.92
N GLU A 161 12.69 -14.30 18.84
CA GLU A 161 13.34 -13.45 19.84
C GLU A 161 12.70 -12.06 19.84
N ILE A 162 12.44 -11.56 21.04
CA ILE A 162 11.84 -10.24 21.26
C ILE A 162 13.00 -9.27 21.52
N PRO A 163 13.18 -8.20 20.70
CA PRO A 163 14.18 -7.18 21.00
C PRO A 163 13.90 -6.54 22.36
N LEU A 164 14.97 -6.37 23.13
CA LEU A 164 14.98 -5.57 24.36
C LEU A 164 14.72 -4.10 24.04
#